data_AF-A0A352AP23-F1
#
_entry.id   AF-A0A352AP23-F1
#
_cell.length_a   1.000
_cell.length_b   1.000
_cell.length_c   1.000
_cell.angle_alpha   90.00
_cell.angle_beta   90.00
_cell.angle_gamma   90.00
#
_symmetry.space_group_name_H-M   'P 1'
#
loop_
_entity.id
_entity.type
_entity.pdbx_description
1 polymer ?
#
loop_
_entity_poly.entity_id
_entity_poly.type
_entity_poly.pdbx_seq_one_letter_code
_entity_poly.pdbx_strand_id
1 'polypeptide(L)'
;MSELEALLQFISKIEAEHPDKSAYEIANKLRGYTRKHYTTRLWSMATGYHQDYIPGELEGKLDREVILSGKLTDFCHFIASLSDQINQPGASWSDLTSWSADHTSWAGDIGSAIVAYQAKQNDMSNQTLAEALERFAKDSDYTADIAAWVVGAMINSGSSPTIFQAIDKYNAISYAQHVRTFIQKRLRGIIAGKQLQNPADVEDEIAKAVFTFISLSNAPDLVKSFKSQWQSPSQLDLKALVKPNRVDVLQGSLHFLSHLIKNAGLDGVKFKPCRMPGTPWLGTLNYEVTVN
;
A
#
# COMPACT_ATOMS: atom_id res chain seq x y z
N MET A 1 2.77 -9.94 27.82
CA MET A 1 2.79 -10.29 26.39
C MET A 1 2.22 -9.11 25.64
N SER A 2 2.99 -8.52 24.73
CA SER A 2 2.52 -7.39 23.91
C SER A 2 1.48 -7.85 22.89
N GLU A 3 0.70 -6.92 22.34
CA GLU A 3 -0.26 -7.24 21.28
C GLU A 3 0.45 -7.83 20.05
N LEU A 4 1.60 -7.27 19.67
CA LEU A 4 2.43 -7.80 18.58
C LEU A 4 2.87 -9.25 18.85
N GLU A 5 3.35 -9.55 20.07
CA GLU A 5 3.73 -10.92 20.44
C GLU A 5 2.56 -11.91 20.29
N ALA A 6 1.35 -11.51 20.70
CA ALA A 6 0.17 -12.35 20.56
C ALA A 6 -0.21 -12.60 19.08
N LEU A 7 -0.11 -11.58 18.22
CA LEU A 7 -0.34 -11.73 16.78
C LEU A 7 0.74 -12.60 16.12
N LEU A 8 2.00 -12.43 16.50
CA LEU A 8 3.11 -13.23 15.99
C LEU A 8 2.99 -14.70 16.40
N GLN A 9 2.59 -14.99 17.64
CA GLN A 9 2.27 -16.35 18.07
C GLN A 9 1.12 -16.96 17.27
N PHE A 10 0.09 -16.17 16.96
CA PHE A 10 -1.00 -16.62 16.12
C PHE A 10 -0.52 -16.96 14.69
N ILE A 11 0.30 -16.10 14.07
CA ILE A 11 0.90 -16.37 12.75
C ILE A 11 1.75 -17.64 12.80
N SER A 12 2.63 -17.76 13.79
CA SER A 12 3.49 -18.93 13.97
C SER A 12 2.68 -20.22 14.14
N LYS A 13 1.55 -20.17 14.84
CA LYS A 13 0.62 -21.30 14.96
C LYS A 13 0.05 -21.69 13.59
N ILE A 14 -0.43 -20.73 12.79
CA ILE A 14 -0.95 -21.00 11.44
C ILE A 14 0.13 -21.61 10.54
N GLU A 15 1.36 -21.11 10.62
CA GLU A 15 2.51 -21.69 9.88
C GLU A 15 2.82 -23.13 10.31
N ALA A 16 2.77 -23.40 11.62
CA ALA A 16 3.03 -24.74 12.16
C ALA A 16 1.92 -25.76 11.80
N GLU A 17 0.68 -25.32 11.67
CA GLU A 17 -0.46 -26.14 11.23
C GLU A 17 -0.43 -26.45 9.72
N HIS A 18 0.40 -25.73 8.96
CA HIS A 18 0.49 -25.82 7.50
C HIS A 18 1.94 -25.90 6.99
N PRO A 19 2.72 -26.91 7.42
CA PRO A 19 4.15 -27.02 7.07
C PRO A 19 4.40 -27.31 5.59
N ASP A 20 3.39 -27.75 4.85
CA ASP A 20 3.43 -28.02 3.41
C ASP A 20 3.19 -26.76 2.56
N LYS A 21 2.84 -25.63 3.17
CA LYS A 21 2.45 -24.40 2.49
C LYS A 21 3.60 -23.42 2.36
N SER A 22 3.67 -22.78 1.20
CA SER A 22 4.61 -21.68 0.95
C SER A 22 4.21 -20.43 1.73
N ALA A 23 5.17 -19.52 1.98
CA ALA A 23 4.90 -18.24 2.61
C ALA A 23 3.85 -17.40 1.85
N TYR A 24 3.81 -17.52 0.52
CA TYR A 24 2.76 -16.92 -0.32
C TYR A 24 1.36 -17.44 0.02
N GLU A 25 1.19 -18.76 0.13
CA GLU A 25 -0.09 -19.37 0.50
C GLU A 25 -0.49 -19.00 1.93
N ILE A 26 0.47 -18.98 2.87
CA ILE A 26 0.21 -18.58 4.25
C ILE A 26 -0.21 -17.11 4.32
N ALA A 27 0.48 -16.19 3.67
CA ALA A 27 0.12 -14.76 3.69
C ALA A 27 -1.29 -14.53 3.15
N ASN A 28 -1.65 -15.22 2.07
CA ASN A 28 -3.00 -15.17 1.53
C ASN A 28 -4.04 -15.77 2.47
N LYS A 29 -3.74 -16.89 3.15
CA LYS A 29 -4.60 -17.43 4.22
C LYS A 29 -4.78 -16.45 5.36
N LEU A 30 -3.72 -15.77 5.78
CA LEU A 30 -3.74 -14.81 6.88
C LEU A 30 -4.70 -13.65 6.60
N ARG A 31 -4.90 -13.25 5.33
CA ARG A 31 -5.93 -12.26 4.97
C ARG A 31 -7.33 -12.62 5.47
N GLY A 32 -7.66 -13.91 5.52
CA GLY A 32 -8.96 -14.38 6.00
C GLY A 32 -9.27 -13.94 7.44
N TYR A 33 -8.23 -13.70 8.25
CA TYR A 33 -8.32 -13.26 9.65
C TYR A 33 -8.24 -11.73 9.82
N THR A 34 -8.23 -10.97 8.73
CA THR A 34 -8.11 -9.50 8.73
C THR A 34 -9.50 -8.84 8.66
N ARG A 35 -9.75 -7.96 7.68
CA ARG A 35 -11.04 -7.32 7.43
C ARG A 35 -11.69 -7.93 6.19
N LYS A 36 -13.02 -8.04 6.18
CA LYS A 36 -13.78 -8.63 5.07
C LYS A 36 -13.51 -8.00 3.70
N HIS A 37 -13.14 -6.71 3.64
CA HIS A 37 -12.86 -6.07 2.36
C HIS A 37 -11.50 -6.47 1.75
N TYR A 38 -10.60 -7.08 2.53
CA TYR A 38 -9.35 -7.66 2.05
C TYR A 38 -9.50 -9.10 1.48
N THR A 39 -10.72 -9.64 1.47
CA THR A 39 -11.02 -10.97 0.91
C THR A 39 -11.93 -10.88 -0.33
N THR A 40 -11.96 -9.71 -0.99
CA THR A 40 -12.82 -9.49 -2.16
C THR A 40 -12.23 -10.10 -3.43
N ARG A 41 -13.01 -10.08 -4.52
CA ARG A 41 -12.55 -10.52 -5.84
C ARG A 41 -11.35 -9.71 -6.34
N LEU A 42 -11.29 -8.42 -6.02
CA LEU A 42 -10.12 -7.56 -6.30
C LEU A 42 -8.84 -8.20 -5.77
N TRP A 43 -8.84 -8.55 -4.48
CA TRP A 43 -7.70 -9.18 -3.81
C TRP A 43 -7.41 -10.57 -4.35
N SER A 44 -8.45 -11.35 -4.67
CA SER A 44 -8.28 -12.67 -5.30
C SER A 44 -7.63 -12.57 -6.68
N MET A 45 -7.94 -11.51 -7.45
CA MET A 45 -7.32 -11.25 -8.74
C MET A 45 -5.87 -10.79 -8.56
N ALA A 46 -5.63 -9.76 -7.74
CA ALA A 46 -4.31 -9.21 -7.45
C ALA A 46 -3.32 -10.31 -7.05
N THR A 47 -3.70 -11.08 -6.04
CA THR A 47 -2.84 -12.13 -5.49
C THR A 47 -2.91 -13.45 -6.23
N GLY A 48 -3.81 -13.65 -7.19
CA GLY A 48 -4.03 -14.96 -7.79
C GLY A 48 -4.54 -16.04 -6.82
N TYR A 49 -4.92 -15.66 -5.59
CA TYR A 49 -5.36 -16.56 -4.53
C TYR A 49 -6.72 -16.16 -3.99
N HIS A 50 -7.71 -17.06 -4.16
CA HIS A 50 -9.01 -16.88 -3.54
C HIS A 50 -8.95 -17.27 -2.06
N GLN A 51 -9.26 -16.30 -1.20
CA GLN A 51 -9.34 -16.50 0.24
C GLN A 51 -10.68 -15.97 0.74
N ASP A 52 -11.43 -16.80 1.46
CA ASP A 52 -12.64 -16.39 2.16
C ASP A 52 -12.33 -15.68 3.48
N TYR A 53 -13.24 -14.79 3.88
CA TYR A 53 -13.23 -14.21 5.21
C TYR A 53 -13.58 -15.27 6.26
N ILE A 54 -12.90 -15.24 7.42
CA ILE A 54 -13.07 -16.22 8.48
C ILE A 54 -14.02 -15.65 9.55
N PRO A 55 -15.26 -16.15 9.66
CA PRO A 55 -16.22 -15.69 10.65
C PRO A 55 -16.03 -16.38 12.02
N GLY A 56 -16.71 -15.88 13.05
CA GLY A 56 -16.80 -16.52 14.36
C GLY A 56 -15.71 -16.06 15.34
N GLU A 57 -15.18 -16.96 16.15
CA GLU A 57 -14.25 -16.60 17.25
C GLU A 57 -12.90 -16.03 16.77
N LEU A 58 -12.50 -16.33 15.53
CA LEU A 58 -11.28 -15.84 14.91
C LEU A 58 -11.52 -14.63 13.98
N GLU A 59 -12.74 -14.11 13.97
CA GLU A 59 -13.12 -12.96 13.17
C GLU A 59 -12.27 -11.74 13.54
N GLY A 60 -11.66 -11.10 12.54
CA GLY A 60 -10.82 -9.91 12.75
C GLY A 60 -9.68 -10.14 13.73
N LYS A 61 -9.17 -11.38 13.86
CA LYS A 61 -8.10 -11.72 14.80
C LYS A 61 -6.83 -10.90 14.56
N LEU A 62 -6.58 -10.52 13.31
CA LEU A 62 -5.45 -9.69 12.88
C LEU A 62 -5.83 -8.21 12.63
N ASP A 63 -7.09 -7.82 12.87
CA ASP A 63 -7.54 -6.43 12.71
C ASP A 63 -7.20 -5.58 13.95
N ARG A 64 -5.93 -5.19 14.07
CA ARG A 64 -5.40 -4.40 15.18
C ARG A 64 -4.40 -3.37 14.67
N GLU A 65 -4.28 -2.26 15.37
CA GLU A 65 -3.11 -1.39 15.23
C GLU A 65 -2.07 -1.83 16.26
N VAL A 66 -0.81 -1.99 15.85
CA VAL A 66 0.28 -2.42 16.73
C VAL A 66 1.49 -1.53 16.57
N ILE A 67 2.37 -1.54 17.57
CA ILE A 67 3.69 -0.92 17.43
C ILE A 67 4.63 -1.93 16.77
N LEU A 68 5.01 -1.67 15.52
CA LEU A 68 6.00 -2.44 14.77
C LEU A 68 7.19 -1.53 14.47
N SER A 69 8.40 -1.97 14.84
CA SER A 69 9.64 -1.21 14.63
C SER A 69 9.60 0.21 15.28
N GLY A 70 8.82 0.34 16.36
CA GLY A 70 8.62 1.59 17.10
C GLY A 70 7.59 2.56 16.48
N LYS A 71 6.80 2.13 15.48
CA LYS A 71 5.74 2.94 14.86
C LYS A 71 4.39 2.24 14.90
N LEU A 72 3.32 3.03 14.97
CA LEU A 72 1.97 2.54 14.87
C LEU A 72 1.71 2.04 13.44
N THR A 73 1.20 0.82 13.33
CA THR A 73 1.00 0.11 12.06
C THR A 73 -0.39 -0.51 12.04
N ASP A 74 -1.16 -0.28 10.98
CA ASP A 74 -2.39 -1.03 10.73
C ASP A 74 -2.03 -2.47 10.32
N PHE A 75 -2.11 -3.41 11.27
CA PHE A 75 -1.57 -4.75 11.08
C PHE A 75 -2.38 -5.57 10.08
N CYS A 76 -3.70 -5.36 9.99
CA CYS A 76 -4.49 -6.04 8.97
C CYS A 76 -4.18 -5.52 7.56
N HIS A 77 -3.98 -4.20 7.41
CA HIS A 77 -3.54 -3.64 6.13
C HIS A 77 -2.17 -4.20 5.75
N PHE A 78 -1.24 -4.27 6.71
CA PHE A 78 0.08 -4.87 6.52
C PHE A 78 -0.01 -6.31 6.00
N ILE A 79 -0.81 -7.18 6.64
CA ILE A 79 -0.98 -8.58 6.21
C ILE A 79 -1.65 -8.67 4.84
N ALA A 80 -2.65 -7.83 4.56
CA ALA A 80 -3.29 -7.76 3.26
C ALA A 80 -2.28 -7.38 2.16
N SER A 81 -1.60 -6.25 2.31
CA SER A 81 -0.58 -5.77 1.38
C SER A 81 0.57 -6.78 1.22
N LEU A 82 1.03 -7.43 2.30
CA LEU A 82 2.08 -8.46 2.26
C LEU A 82 1.70 -9.63 1.37
N SER A 83 0.42 -10.03 1.34
CA SER A 83 -0.04 -11.17 0.53
C SER A 83 0.15 -11.00 -0.98
N ASP A 84 0.25 -9.75 -1.45
CA ASP A 84 0.53 -9.40 -2.85
C ASP A 84 2.02 -9.10 -3.09
N GLN A 85 2.78 -8.80 -2.03
CA GLN A 85 4.22 -8.54 -2.10
C GLN A 85 5.08 -9.82 -2.16
N ILE A 86 4.55 -10.97 -1.73
CA ILE A 86 5.27 -12.25 -1.82
C ILE A 86 5.06 -12.84 -3.22
N ASN A 87 6.16 -13.25 -3.85
CA ASN A 87 6.15 -13.79 -5.21
C ASN A 87 5.26 -15.03 -5.31
N GLN A 88 4.37 -15.01 -6.29
CA GLN A 88 3.51 -16.14 -6.63
C GLN A 88 4.37 -17.24 -7.27
N PRO A 89 4.13 -18.53 -6.97
CA PRO A 89 4.75 -19.61 -7.72
C PRO A 89 4.17 -19.69 -9.13
N GLY A 90 5.03 -19.68 -10.15
CA GLY A 90 4.62 -19.78 -11.56
C GLY A 90 4.31 -18.43 -12.20
N ALA A 91 3.44 -18.43 -13.22
CA ALA A 91 3.02 -17.19 -13.89
C ALA A 91 1.95 -16.47 -13.05
N SER A 92 2.16 -15.18 -12.81
CA SER A 92 1.30 -14.34 -12.00
C SER A 92 0.31 -13.53 -12.85
N TRP A 93 -0.80 -13.09 -12.25
CA TRP A 93 -1.73 -12.18 -12.94
C TRP A 93 -1.11 -10.80 -13.22
N SER A 94 -0.17 -10.36 -12.38
CA SER A 94 0.67 -9.19 -12.64
C SER A 94 1.54 -9.33 -13.88
N ASP A 95 1.94 -10.54 -14.30
CA ASP A 95 2.71 -10.73 -15.53
C ASP A 95 1.87 -10.47 -16.80
N LEU A 96 0.55 -10.49 -16.67
CA LEU A 96 -0.41 -10.35 -17.77
C LEU A 96 -1.10 -8.97 -17.78
N THR A 97 -0.78 -8.11 -16.82
CA THR A 97 -1.41 -6.80 -16.64
C THR A 97 -0.36 -5.76 -16.24
N SER A 98 -0.75 -4.49 -16.17
CA SER A 98 0.10 -3.47 -15.53
C SER A 98 -0.02 -3.46 -14.00
N TRP A 99 -0.69 -4.47 -13.40
CA TRP A 99 -0.87 -4.54 -11.95
C TRP A 99 0.46 -4.83 -11.24
N SER A 100 0.66 -4.21 -10.08
CA SER A 100 1.80 -4.45 -9.20
C SER A 100 1.30 -4.46 -7.76
N ALA A 101 2.09 -5.06 -6.86
CA ALA A 101 1.80 -5.12 -5.44
C ALA A 101 1.70 -3.74 -4.75
N ASP A 102 2.12 -2.66 -5.42
CA ASP A 102 1.91 -1.30 -4.91
C ASP A 102 0.43 -0.87 -5.00
N HIS A 103 -0.33 -1.47 -5.92
CA HIS A 103 -1.75 -1.15 -6.15
C HIS A 103 -2.70 -1.75 -5.10
N THR A 104 -2.25 -2.77 -4.37
CA THR A 104 -2.90 -3.29 -3.15
C THR A 104 -2.38 -2.62 -1.87
N SER A 105 -1.48 -1.64 -2.02
CA SER A 105 -0.72 -0.97 -0.97
C SER A 105 -0.79 0.55 -1.19
N TRP A 106 0.29 1.29 -0.90
CA TRP A 106 0.36 2.75 -0.88
C TRP A 106 -0.20 3.43 -2.15
N ALA A 107 -0.01 2.85 -3.33
CA ALA A 107 -0.55 3.44 -4.56
C ALA A 107 -2.07 3.28 -4.65
N GLY A 108 -2.59 2.16 -4.16
CA GLY A 108 -4.02 1.89 -4.06
C GLY A 108 -4.71 2.75 -3.01
N ASP A 109 -4.06 3.01 -1.89
CA ASP A 109 -4.55 3.89 -0.82
C ASP A 109 -4.70 5.33 -1.30
N ILE A 110 -3.63 5.88 -1.89
CA ILE A 110 -3.62 7.21 -2.48
C ILE A 110 -4.62 7.30 -3.64
N GLY A 111 -4.60 6.30 -4.54
CA GLY A 111 -5.50 6.28 -5.69
C GLY A 111 -6.97 6.19 -5.27
N SER A 112 -7.29 5.41 -4.23
CA SER A 112 -8.64 5.30 -3.67
C SER A 112 -9.10 6.62 -3.05
N ALA A 113 -8.20 7.33 -2.36
CA ALA A 113 -8.47 8.68 -1.85
C ALA A 113 -8.86 9.64 -2.98
N ILE A 114 -8.08 9.64 -4.08
CA ILE A 114 -8.32 10.50 -5.24
C ILE A 114 -9.64 10.14 -5.93
N VAL A 115 -9.88 8.84 -6.19
CA VAL A 115 -11.12 8.33 -6.78
C VAL A 115 -12.33 8.78 -5.96
N ALA A 116 -12.25 8.65 -4.63
CA ALA A 116 -13.34 9.04 -3.74
C ALA A 116 -13.59 10.55 -3.71
N TYR A 117 -12.52 11.33 -3.63
CA TYR A 117 -12.58 12.79 -3.68
C TYR A 117 -13.23 13.26 -4.98
N GLN A 118 -12.79 12.75 -6.13
CA GLN A 118 -13.34 13.13 -7.43
C GLN A 118 -14.79 12.64 -7.62
N ALA A 119 -15.14 11.45 -7.13
CA ALA A 119 -16.50 10.95 -7.20
C ALA A 119 -17.48 11.81 -6.37
N LYS A 120 -17.01 12.37 -5.24
CA LYS A 120 -17.81 13.23 -4.36
C LYS A 120 -17.82 14.71 -4.72
N GLN A 121 -16.87 15.20 -5.50
CA GLN A 121 -16.96 16.54 -6.11
C GLN A 121 -18.25 16.68 -6.95
N ASN A 122 -18.71 15.58 -7.55
CA ASN A 122 -19.95 15.55 -8.31
C ASN A 122 -21.23 15.62 -7.43
N ASP A 123 -21.11 15.48 -6.11
CA ASP A 123 -22.23 15.41 -5.15
C ASP A 123 -22.24 16.60 -4.15
N MET A 124 -21.53 17.70 -4.47
CA MET A 124 -21.48 18.94 -3.67
C MET A 124 -21.07 18.78 -2.19
N SER A 125 -20.28 17.75 -1.84
CA SER A 125 -19.72 17.63 -0.49
C SER A 125 -18.42 18.46 -0.37
N ASN A 126 -18.25 19.19 0.74
CA ASN A 126 -17.06 20.02 1.02
C ASN A 126 -15.78 19.20 1.36
N GLN A 127 -15.70 17.94 0.95
CA GLN A 127 -14.56 17.09 1.28
C GLN A 127 -13.33 17.48 0.43
N THR A 128 -12.22 17.79 1.08
CA THR A 128 -10.94 18.08 0.43
C THR A 128 -10.18 16.79 0.12
N LEU A 129 -9.25 16.84 -0.85
CA LEU A 129 -8.37 15.71 -1.13
C LEU A 129 -7.48 15.36 0.07
N ALA A 130 -7.07 16.35 0.88
CA ALA A 130 -6.31 16.11 2.11
C ALA A 130 -7.11 15.25 3.11
N GLU A 131 -8.38 15.57 3.35
CA GLU A 131 -9.25 14.77 4.23
C GLU A 131 -9.51 13.36 3.67
N ALA A 132 -9.54 13.20 2.34
CA ALA A 132 -9.61 11.88 1.73
C ALA A 132 -8.31 11.10 1.95
N LEU A 133 -7.14 11.72 1.78
CA LEU A 133 -5.84 11.09 2.03
C LEU A 133 -5.70 10.67 3.50
N GLU A 134 -6.08 11.52 4.46
CA GLU A 134 -6.06 11.18 5.89
C GLU A 134 -6.99 9.99 6.25
N ARG A 135 -8.00 9.73 5.42
CA ARG A 135 -8.93 8.61 5.63
C ARG A 135 -8.47 7.30 4.99
N PHE A 136 -7.84 7.38 3.82
CA PHE A 136 -7.51 6.23 2.98
C PHE A 136 -6.03 5.88 2.95
N ALA A 137 -5.17 6.80 3.38
CA ALA A 137 -3.72 6.71 3.26
C ALA A 137 -3.06 7.37 4.49
N LYS A 138 -3.54 7.04 5.70
CA LYS A 138 -3.01 7.59 6.97
C LYS A 138 -1.61 7.07 7.26
N ASP A 139 -0.90 7.73 8.18
CA ASP A 139 0.46 7.37 8.59
C ASP A 139 0.62 5.88 8.99
N SER A 140 -0.38 5.27 9.63
CA SER A 140 -0.31 3.84 10.02
C SER A 140 -0.52 2.86 8.86
N ASP A 141 -1.18 3.28 7.79
CA ASP A 141 -1.32 2.49 6.54
C ASP A 141 -0.02 2.56 5.74
N TYR A 142 0.59 3.75 5.59
CA TYR A 142 1.93 3.85 4.98
C TYR A 142 3.01 3.08 5.74
N THR A 143 2.90 3.03 7.08
CA THR A 143 3.79 2.19 7.89
C THR A 143 3.59 0.71 7.57
N ALA A 144 2.35 0.28 7.41
CA ALA A 144 1.99 -1.07 7.01
C ALA A 144 2.47 -1.41 5.59
N ASP A 145 2.36 -0.49 4.63
CA ASP A 145 2.82 -0.66 3.25
C ASP A 145 4.33 -0.86 3.15
N ILE A 146 5.08 0.01 3.84
CA ILE A 146 6.54 -0.08 3.88
C ILE A 146 6.97 -1.37 4.57
N ALA A 147 6.30 -1.75 5.66
CA ALA A 147 6.52 -3.03 6.31
C ALA A 147 6.23 -4.21 5.38
N ALA A 148 5.11 -4.20 4.65
CA ALA A 148 4.70 -5.24 3.72
C ALA A 148 5.74 -5.44 2.62
N TRP A 149 6.24 -4.36 2.03
CA TRP A 149 7.27 -4.43 1.01
C TRP A 149 8.60 -4.98 1.56
N VAL A 150 9.07 -4.47 2.72
CA VAL A 150 10.35 -4.92 3.29
C VAL A 150 10.28 -6.38 3.74
N VAL A 151 9.21 -6.77 4.45
CA VAL A 151 8.98 -8.16 4.89
C VAL A 151 8.83 -9.09 3.68
N GLY A 152 8.08 -8.67 2.65
CA GLY A 152 7.95 -9.39 1.39
C GLY A 152 9.31 -9.61 0.71
N ALA A 153 10.15 -8.58 0.64
CA ALA A 153 11.50 -8.67 0.10
C ALA A 153 12.40 -9.64 0.90
N MET A 154 12.26 -9.69 2.24
CA MET A 154 12.98 -10.65 3.08
C MET A 154 12.58 -12.10 2.77
N ILE A 155 11.28 -12.34 2.55
CA ILE A 155 10.75 -13.66 2.21
C ILE A 155 11.17 -14.06 0.80
N ASN A 156 10.96 -13.18 -0.18
CA ASN A 156 11.26 -13.45 -1.61
C ASN A 156 12.74 -13.71 -1.88
N SER A 157 13.63 -13.09 -1.09
CA SER A 157 15.09 -13.33 -1.18
C SER A 157 15.55 -14.60 -0.45
N GLY A 158 14.65 -15.28 0.28
CA GLY A 158 14.99 -16.43 1.12
C GLY A 158 15.73 -16.07 2.41
N SER A 159 15.88 -14.77 2.73
CA SER A 159 16.54 -14.34 3.97
C SER A 159 15.74 -14.70 5.22
N SER A 160 14.43 -14.93 5.08
CA SER A 160 13.54 -15.43 6.13
C SER A 160 12.58 -16.47 5.55
N PRO A 161 12.60 -17.72 6.06
CA PRO A 161 11.77 -18.80 5.52
C PRO A 161 10.30 -18.73 5.94
N THR A 162 9.95 -17.94 6.96
CA THR A 162 8.58 -17.79 7.49
C THR A 162 8.20 -16.32 7.63
N ILE A 163 6.91 -16.03 7.60
CA ILE A 163 6.33 -14.70 7.84
C ILE A 163 6.62 -14.28 9.28
N PHE A 164 6.45 -15.18 10.26
CA PHE A 164 6.78 -14.89 11.65
C PHE A 164 8.22 -14.38 11.81
N GLN A 165 9.21 -15.10 11.27
CA GLN A 165 10.62 -14.71 11.39
C GLN A 165 10.93 -13.43 10.61
N ALA A 166 10.27 -13.19 9.48
CA ALA A 166 10.46 -11.98 8.70
C ALA A 166 9.94 -10.74 9.45
N ILE A 167 8.75 -10.83 10.08
CA ILE A 167 8.19 -9.75 10.90
C ILE A 167 9.06 -9.52 12.15
N ASP A 168 9.52 -10.58 12.81
CA ASP A 168 10.39 -10.46 14.00
C ASP A 168 11.71 -9.74 13.67
N LYS A 169 12.37 -10.14 12.57
CA LYS A 169 13.57 -9.45 12.07
C LYS A 169 13.30 -8.00 11.66
N TYR A 170 12.17 -7.74 11.02
CA TYR A 170 11.75 -6.37 10.71
C TYR A 170 11.62 -5.56 12.00
N ASN A 171 10.96 -6.09 13.01
CA ASN A 171 10.71 -5.39 14.27
C ASN A 171 12.01 -5.07 15.05
N ALA A 172 13.06 -5.87 14.89
CA ALA A 172 14.36 -5.66 15.53
C ALA A 172 15.19 -4.52 14.93
N ILE A 173 14.84 -4.04 13.74
CA ILE A 173 15.49 -2.92 13.04
C ILE A 173 14.62 -1.68 13.21
N SER A 174 15.21 -0.48 13.26
CA SER A 174 14.44 0.77 13.42
C SER A 174 13.64 1.14 12.17
N TYR A 175 12.47 1.75 12.35
CA TYR A 175 11.59 2.09 11.23
C TYR A 175 12.28 3.01 10.22
N ALA A 176 13.07 3.96 10.70
CA ALA A 176 13.83 4.86 9.83
C ALA A 176 14.77 4.12 8.87
N GLN A 177 15.39 3.02 9.30
CA GLN A 177 16.23 2.20 8.42
C GLN A 177 15.39 1.47 7.36
N HIS A 178 14.19 1.00 7.73
CA HIS A 178 13.26 0.39 6.77
C HIS A 178 12.77 1.38 5.73
N VAL A 179 12.40 2.59 6.13
CA VAL A 179 11.97 3.65 5.20
C VAL A 179 13.10 4.01 4.24
N ARG A 180 14.35 4.16 4.73
CA ARG A 180 15.51 4.40 3.86
C ARG A 180 15.75 3.26 2.88
N THR A 181 15.62 2.02 3.35
CA THR A 181 15.73 0.83 2.50
C THR A 181 14.65 0.84 1.42
N PHE A 182 13.40 1.13 1.78
CA PHE A 182 12.28 1.24 0.85
C PHE A 182 12.54 2.32 -0.21
N ILE A 183 12.92 3.54 0.20
CA ILE A 183 13.27 4.64 -0.72
C ILE A 183 14.35 4.18 -1.71
N GLN A 184 15.45 3.59 -1.21
CA GLN A 184 16.60 3.23 -2.05
C GLN A 184 16.31 2.04 -2.99
N LYS A 185 15.59 1.04 -2.50
CA LYS A 185 15.41 -0.24 -3.20
C LYS A 185 14.13 -0.31 -4.01
N ARG A 186 13.01 0.19 -3.48
CA ARG A 186 11.73 0.24 -4.21
C ARG A 186 11.65 1.45 -5.12
N LEU A 187 11.98 2.63 -4.62
CA LEU A 187 11.77 3.90 -5.34
C LEU A 187 13.05 4.43 -6.01
N ARG A 188 14.16 3.69 -5.96
CA ARG A 188 15.45 4.04 -6.57
C ARG A 188 15.99 5.41 -6.10
N GLY A 189 15.65 5.81 -4.87
CA GLY A 189 16.15 7.04 -4.27
C GLY A 189 17.63 6.93 -3.91
N ILE A 190 18.35 8.04 -4.08
CA ILE A 190 19.76 8.17 -3.77
C ILE A 190 19.88 8.99 -2.50
N ILE A 191 20.29 8.34 -1.41
CA ILE A 191 20.44 8.98 -0.10
C ILE A 191 21.92 9.14 0.24
N ALA A 192 22.34 10.38 0.50
CA ALA A 192 23.68 10.72 0.99
C ALA A 192 23.54 11.48 2.32
N GLY A 193 23.95 10.84 3.43
CA GLY A 193 23.72 11.41 4.77
C GLY A 193 22.23 11.57 5.05
N LYS A 194 21.78 12.79 5.34
CA LYS A 194 20.36 13.14 5.56
C LYS A 194 19.65 13.66 4.30
N GLN A 195 20.29 13.66 3.15
CA GLN A 195 19.72 14.24 1.93
C GLN A 195 19.28 13.17 0.94
N LEU A 196 18.08 13.33 0.40
CA LEU A 196 17.61 12.64 -0.80
C LEU A 196 18.03 13.46 -2.03
N GLN A 197 18.91 12.90 -2.86
CA GLN A 197 19.58 13.60 -3.96
C GLN A 197 18.70 13.73 -5.22
N ASN A 198 17.73 12.83 -5.39
CA ASN A 198 16.85 12.75 -6.56
C ASN A 198 15.35 12.69 -6.20
N PRO A 199 14.84 13.66 -5.41
CA PRO A 199 13.45 13.64 -4.94
C PRO A 199 12.41 13.67 -6.07
N ALA A 200 12.73 14.30 -7.21
CA ALA A 200 11.85 14.33 -8.37
C ALA A 200 11.64 12.95 -9.01
N ASP A 201 12.69 12.12 -9.05
CA ASP A 201 12.59 10.76 -9.60
C ASP A 201 11.79 9.84 -8.65
N VAL A 202 11.98 10.01 -7.33
CA VAL A 202 11.23 9.28 -6.31
C VAL A 202 9.74 9.64 -6.38
N GLU A 203 9.41 10.93 -6.50
CA GLU A 203 8.02 11.37 -6.71
C GLU A 203 7.43 10.82 -8.00
N ASP A 204 8.18 10.79 -9.10
CA ASP A 204 7.72 10.27 -10.39
C ASP A 204 7.38 8.77 -10.32
N GLU A 205 8.18 7.96 -9.62
CA GLU A 205 7.88 6.55 -9.39
C GLU A 205 6.59 6.35 -8.58
N ILE A 206 6.36 7.18 -7.55
CA ILE A 206 5.12 7.17 -6.76
C ILE A 206 3.93 7.57 -7.64
N ALA A 207 4.07 8.68 -8.36
CA ALA A 207 3.01 9.24 -9.21
C ALA A 207 2.60 8.28 -10.33
N LYS A 208 3.55 7.57 -10.95
CA LYS A 208 3.28 6.56 -11.99
C LYS A 208 2.44 5.40 -11.47
N ALA A 209 2.74 4.89 -10.27
CA ALA A 209 1.98 3.79 -9.68
C ALA A 209 0.55 4.25 -9.32
N VAL A 210 0.41 5.41 -8.68
CA VAL A 210 -0.90 6.00 -8.36
C VAL A 210 -1.72 6.24 -9.63
N PHE A 211 -1.10 6.80 -10.68
CA PHE A 211 -1.75 7.00 -11.97
C PHE A 211 -2.23 5.69 -12.59
N THR A 212 -1.39 4.66 -12.55
CA THR A 212 -1.72 3.34 -13.08
C THR A 212 -2.90 2.75 -12.34
N PHE A 213 -2.91 2.83 -11.01
CA PHE A 213 -4.04 2.41 -10.19
C PHE A 213 -5.35 3.11 -10.59
N ILE A 214 -5.37 4.46 -10.66
CA ILE A 214 -6.59 5.21 -11.02
C ILE A 214 -7.06 4.85 -12.44
N SER A 215 -6.12 4.62 -13.35
CA SER A 215 -6.44 4.19 -14.72
C SER A 215 -7.11 2.82 -14.72
N LEU A 216 -6.61 1.87 -13.91
CA LEU A 216 -7.18 0.54 -13.76
C LEU A 216 -8.51 0.54 -12.97
N SER A 217 -8.70 1.44 -12.01
CA SER A 217 -9.93 1.49 -11.20
C SER A 217 -11.19 1.77 -12.00
N ASN A 218 -11.07 2.27 -13.22
CA ASN A 218 -12.19 2.45 -14.16
C ASN A 218 -12.61 1.15 -14.88
N ALA A 219 -11.89 0.03 -14.69
CA ALA A 219 -12.26 -1.25 -15.28
C ALA A 219 -13.54 -1.80 -14.62
N PRO A 220 -14.54 -2.30 -15.39
CA PRO A 220 -15.86 -2.68 -14.87
C PRO A 220 -15.84 -3.67 -13.68
N ASP A 221 -14.91 -4.62 -13.68
CA ASP A 221 -14.79 -5.64 -12.62
C ASP A 221 -14.11 -5.09 -11.35
N LEU A 222 -13.21 -4.12 -11.49
CA LEU A 222 -12.57 -3.42 -10.38
C LEU A 222 -13.57 -2.44 -9.74
N VAL A 223 -14.34 -1.68 -10.54
CA VAL A 223 -15.40 -0.78 -10.05
C VAL A 223 -16.41 -1.51 -9.15
N LYS A 224 -16.85 -2.72 -9.55
CA LYS A 224 -17.77 -3.53 -8.72
C LYS A 224 -17.16 -3.94 -7.37
N SER A 225 -15.87 -4.23 -7.36
CA SER A 225 -15.14 -4.62 -6.14
C SER A 225 -14.84 -3.41 -5.25
N PHE A 226 -14.54 -2.24 -5.82
CA PHE A 226 -14.40 -1.00 -5.06
C PHE A 226 -15.71 -0.60 -4.38
N LYS A 227 -16.86 -0.76 -5.05
CA LYS A 227 -18.16 -0.47 -4.43
C LYS A 227 -18.43 -1.27 -3.16
N SER A 228 -17.97 -2.53 -3.06
CA SER A 228 -18.19 -3.36 -1.87
C SER A 228 -17.24 -3.05 -0.72
N GLN A 229 -16.10 -2.41 -0.99
CA GLN A 229 -15.16 -1.95 0.04
C GLN A 229 -15.65 -0.67 0.75
N TRP A 230 -16.55 0.09 0.12
CA TRP A 230 -17.09 1.33 0.68
C TRP A 230 -18.38 1.10 1.45
N GLN A 231 -18.41 1.52 2.73
CA GLN A 231 -19.55 1.36 3.64
C GLN A 231 -20.83 2.13 3.24
N SER A 232 -20.87 2.81 2.08
CA SER A 232 -22.10 3.40 1.54
C SER A 232 -22.06 3.43 -0.01
N PRO A 233 -22.28 2.29 -0.68
CA PRO A 233 -22.17 2.18 -2.15
C PRO A 233 -23.20 3.03 -2.91
N SER A 234 -24.28 3.44 -2.23
CA SER A 234 -25.40 4.17 -2.82
C SER A 234 -25.13 5.66 -3.07
N GLN A 235 -24.03 6.21 -2.54
CA GLN A 235 -23.67 7.64 -2.70
C GLN A 235 -22.51 7.88 -3.67
N LEU A 236 -21.80 6.84 -4.10
CA LEU A 236 -20.67 6.98 -5.03
C LEU A 236 -21.12 6.67 -6.45
N ASP A 237 -21.37 7.73 -7.24
CA ASP A 237 -21.57 7.58 -8.69
C ASP A 237 -20.25 7.35 -9.42
N LEU A 238 -19.69 6.15 -9.25
CA LEU A 238 -18.54 5.67 -10.00
C LEU A 238 -18.85 5.42 -11.50
N LYS A 239 -20.04 5.79 -12.00
CA LYS A 239 -20.31 5.80 -13.46
C LYS A 239 -19.69 7.03 -14.12
N ALA A 240 -19.44 8.10 -13.37
CA ALA A 240 -18.61 9.20 -13.85
C ALA A 240 -17.18 8.69 -13.97
N LEU A 241 -16.65 8.65 -15.20
CA LEU A 241 -15.31 8.14 -15.50
C LEU A 241 -14.27 9.01 -14.76
N VAL A 242 -13.62 8.45 -13.74
CA VAL A 242 -12.61 9.14 -12.93
C VAL A 242 -11.36 9.28 -13.79
N LYS A 243 -11.03 10.50 -14.21
CA LYS A 243 -9.84 10.75 -15.02
C LYS A 243 -8.68 11.10 -14.11
N PRO A 244 -7.52 10.41 -14.23
CA PRO A 244 -6.34 10.83 -13.49
C PRO A 244 -6.03 12.31 -13.79
N ASN A 245 -5.82 13.10 -12.74
CA ASN A 245 -5.45 14.50 -12.83
C ASN A 245 -4.06 14.66 -12.19
N ARG A 246 -3.11 15.31 -12.88
CA ARG A 246 -1.74 15.48 -12.36
C ARG A 246 -1.68 16.20 -11.03
N VAL A 247 -2.58 17.17 -10.79
CA VAL A 247 -2.60 17.94 -9.54
C VAL A 247 -2.96 17.02 -8.36
N ASP A 248 -4.00 16.22 -8.51
CA ASP A 248 -4.44 15.28 -7.47
C ASP A 248 -3.40 14.18 -7.23
N VAL A 249 -2.85 13.62 -8.32
CA VAL A 249 -1.77 12.63 -8.25
C VAL A 249 -0.53 13.22 -7.58
N LEU A 250 -0.15 14.46 -7.91
CA LEU A 250 0.94 15.16 -7.25
C LEU A 250 0.65 15.28 -5.75
N GLN A 251 -0.52 15.79 -5.35
CA GLN A 251 -0.85 15.96 -3.94
C GLN A 251 -0.79 14.65 -3.17
N GLY A 252 -1.30 13.55 -3.73
CA GLY A 252 -1.18 12.21 -3.16
C GLY A 252 0.27 11.73 -3.07
N SER A 253 1.07 11.94 -4.11
CA SER A 253 2.49 11.54 -4.12
C SER A 253 3.33 12.32 -3.11
N LEU A 254 3.06 13.62 -2.94
CA LEU A 254 3.74 14.47 -1.95
C LEU A 254 3.32 14.11 -0.53
N HIS A 255 2.07 13.69 -0.33
CA HIS A 255 1.60 13.18 0.96
C HIS A 255 2.42 11.96 1.40
N PHE A 256 2.62 10.98 0.51
CA PHE A 256 3.46 9.82 0.83
C PHE A 256 4.95 10.18 0.93
N LEU A 257 5.47 11.04 0.05
CA LEU A 257 6.86 11.49 0.11
C LEU A 257 7.18 12.22 1.42
N SER A 258 6.23 12.99 1.95
CA SER A 258 6.31 13.63 3.28
C SER A 258 6.48 12.58 4.38
N HIS A 259 5.64 11.54 4.37
CA HIS A 259 5.78 10.41 5.30
C HIS A 259 7.18 9.77 5.21
N LEU A 260 7.67 9.54 3.99
CA LEU A 260 8.98 8.95 3.73
C LEU A 260 10.13 9.81 4.27
N ILE A 261 10.14 11.12 3.99
CA ILE A 261 11.20 12.05 4.44
C ILE A 261 11.25 12.13 5.96
N LYS A 262 10.09 12.41 6.57
CA LYS A 262 9.92 12.52 8.02
C LYS A 262 10.39 11.26 8.73
N ASN A 263 9.94 10.08 8.29
CA ASN A 263 10.22 8.83 9.00
C ASN A 263 11.58 8.22 8.66
N ALA A 264 12.21 8.57 7.53
CA ALA A 264 13.59 8.20 7.22
C ALA A 264 14.64 9.07 7.96
N GLY A 265 14.20 10.13 8.65
CA GLY A 265 15.08 11.11 9.29
C GLY A 265 15.90 11.90 8.27
N LEU A 266 15.28 12.22 7.13
CA LEU A 266 15.88 13.03 6.07
C LEU A 266 15.56 14.51 6.27
N ASP A 267 16.41 15.37 5.71
CA ASP A 267 16.14 16.80 5.62
C ASP A 267 15.07 17.05 4.55
N GLY A 268 14.28 18.12 4.73
CA GLY A 268 13.27 18.54 3.76
C GLY A 268 13.88 18.79 2.38
N VAL A 269 13.11 18.49 1.33
CA VAL A 269 13.54 18.59 -0.06
C VAL A 269 12.77 19.66 -0.81
N LYS A 270 13.45 20.30 -1.76
CA LYS A 270 12.84 21.22 -2.72
C LYS A 270 13.20 20.78 -4.13
N PHE A 271 12.20 20.60 -4.98
CA PHE A 271 12.42 20.10 -6.35
C PHE A 271 11.30 20.51 -7.29
N LYS A 272 11.55 20.36 -8.60
CA LYS A 272 10.54 20.49 -9.64
C LYS A 272 10.01 19.10 -9.99
N PRO A 273 8.70 18.81 -9.85
CA PRO A 273 8.14 17.52 -10.20
C PRO A 273 8.42 17.15 -11.66
N CYS A 274 8.69 15.87 -11.92
CA CYS A 274 8.93 15.39 -13.27
C CYS A 274 7.66 15.50 -14.13
N ARG A 275 7.86 15.73 -15.43
CA ARG A 275 6.80 15.48 -16.42
C ARG A 275 6.73 13.97 -16.60
N MET A 276 5.63 13.35 -16.16
CA MET A 276 5.40 11.93 -16.38
C MET A 276 5.54 11.61 -17.88
N PRO A 277 6.55 10.82 -18.28
CA PRO A 277 6.76 10.47 -19.69
C PRO A 277 5.58 9.66 -20.21
N GLY A 278 5.10 9.98 -21.41
CA GLY A 278 3.99 9.24 -22.04
C GLY A 278 2.58 9.74 -21.70
N THR A 279 2.43 10.72 -20.80
CA THR A 279 1.12 11.32 -20.46
C THR A 279 1.10 12.85 -20.60
N PRO A 280 1.47 13.44 -21.76
CA PRO A 280 1.53 14.89 -21.93
C PRO A 280 0.18 15.59 -21.77
N TRP A 281 -0.94 14.88 -21.93
CA TRP A 281 -2.29 15.40 -21.72
C TRP A 281 -2.64 15.67 -20.25
N LEU A 282 -1.82 15.24 -19.29
CA LEU A 282 -2.03 15.50 -17.87
C LEU A 282 -1.59 16.90 -17.43
N GLY A 283 -1.08 17.71 -18.35
CA GLY A 283 -0.61 19.07 -18.09
C GLY A 283 0.85 19.13 -17.62
N THR A 284 1.37 20.36 -17.50
CA THR A 284 2.76 20.60 -17.09
C THR A 284 2.80 21.42 -15.81
N LEU A 285 3.43 20.88 -14.77
CA LEU A 285 3.69 21.61 -13.54
C LEU A 285 4.99 22.41 -13.72
N ASN A 286 4.87 23.74 -13.71
CA ASN A 286 6.01 24.65 -13.90
C ASN A 286 6.37 25.38 -12.59
N TYR A 287 6.22 24.73 -11.44
CA TYR A 287 6.58 25.28 -10.14
C TYR A 287 7.40 24.26 -9.33
N GLU A 288 8.14 24.77 -8.35
CA GLU A 288 8.87 23.96 -7.38
C GLU A 288 7.95 23.60 -6.21
N VAL A 289 8.13 22.41 -5.67
CA VAL A 289 7.46 21.93 -4.46
C VAL A 289 8.47 21.80 -3.33
N THR A 290 8.01 21.96 -2.10
CA THR A 290 8.79 21.72 -0.89
C THR A 290 8.09 20.67 -0.05
N VAL A 291 8.84 19.67 0.41
CA VAL A 291 8.35 18.60 1.29
C VAL A 291 9.25 18.56 2.51
N ASN A 292 8.66 18.55 3.70
CA ASN A 292 9.37 18.56 4.98
C ASN A 292 9.11 17.26 5.75
#